data_AF-A0A9B0U948-F1
#
_entry.id   AF-A0A9B0U948-F1
#
_cell.length_a   1.000
_cell.length_b   1.000
_cell.length_c   1.000
_cell.angle_alpha   90.00
_cell.angle_beta   90.00
_cell.angle_gamma   90.00
#
_symmetry.space_group_name_H-M   'P 1'
#
loop_
_entity.id
_entity.type
_entity.pdbx_description
1 polymer ?
#
loop_
_entity_poly.entity_id
_entity_poly.type
_entity_poly.pdbx_seq_one_letter_code
_entity_poly.pdbx_strand_id
1 'polypeptide(L)'
;MALEESVRVEPLLQSFERRFLAARALRSFPWQSLEEKLRDSSEPQLLLDILQKTVKHPLCVEHPPSAKFTRCFLSELIKKHEAVHVEPLDELYQALAEVLTTEDSTQCHRSYLLPSGEPVTLSESTAIVSHGTTGLVTWNAALYLAEWAVENPAVFTDRTVLELGSGAGLTGLAICKACRPRAYIFSDCHSRVLEQLRGNILLNGLSIEPDATTLHQHPENTTLDLEKPTVAVAQLDWDLASASQLSAFQPDVIIAADVLYCPETVLSLIGVLQMLSGCHKDSEVLDAYVAFTMRNPDTCQLFTAGLGRAGVPWETVPRHNQKLFPYDEPSEMAILKLRLSTNTKYACPQPEYLLTPAHLYNSKAAEQEPDVRRRLEEEGGEQQAELKNYRTREGRKEASVVFCSLRFLPLGGAVYTAAKASAWGSPGGMEPR
;
A
#
# COMPACT_ATOMS: atom_id res chain seq x y z
N MET A 1 36.61 -15.96 -15.57
CA MET A 1 36.49 -16.15 -14.12
C MET A 1 35.92 -14.90 -13.42
N ALA A 2 36.69 -13.88 -13.03
CA ALA A 2 36.14 -12.72 -12.29
C ALA A 2 34.96 -11.99 -12.98
N LEU A 3 35.01 -11.80 -14.30
CA LEU A 3 33.92 -11.18 -15.07
C LEU A 3 32.70 -12.09 -15.26
N GLU A 4 32.88 -13.41 -15.21
CA GLU A 4 31.77 -14.39 -15.33
C GLU A 4 31.10 -14.61 -13.98
N GLU A 5 31.86 -14.47 -12.89
CA GLU A 5 31.40 -14.57 -11.52
C GLU A 5 30.61 -13.32 -11.11
N SER A 6 31.07 -12.12 -11.50
CA SER A 6 30.33 -10.86 -11.30
C SER A 6 28.96 -10.87 -11.99
N VAL A 7 28.86 -11.43 -13.21
CA VAL A 7 27.59 -11.56 -13.95
C VAL A 7 26.61 -12.53 -13.26
N ARG A 8 27.09 -13.49 -12.48
CA ARG A 8 26.23 -14.46 -11.76
C ARG A 8 25.75 -13.95 -10.40
N VAL A 9 26.38 -12.92 -9.84
CA VAL A 9 26.08 -12.38 -8.50
C VAL A 9 25.15 -11.16 -8.57
N GLU A 10 25.26 -10.36 -9.64
CA GLU A 10 24.47 -9.13 -9.80
C GLU A 10 22.95 -9.32 -9.65
N PRO A 11 22.30 -10.36 -10.22
CA PRO A 11 20.87 -10.56 -10.03
C PRO A 11 20.49 -10.85 -8.56
N LEU A 12 21.39 -11.48 -7.81
CA LEU A 12 21.18 -11.74 -6.38
C LEU A 12 21.27 -10.44 -5.58
N LEU A 13 22.31 -9.63 -5.82
CA LEU A 13 22.50 -8.35 -5.15
C LEU A 13 21.32 -7.40 -5.42
N GLN A 14 20.90 -7.27 -6.68
CA GLN A 14 19.75 -6.46 -7.06
C GLN A 14 18.45 -6.96 -6.39
N SER A 15 18.31 -8.28 -6.25
CA SER A 15 17.16 -8.89 -5.57
C SER A 15 17.12 -8.56 -4.07
N PHE A 16 18.28 -8.56 -3.40
CA PHE A 16 18.42 -8.12 -2.00
C PHE A 16 18.18 -6.61 -1.85
N GLU A 17 18.81 -5.79 -2.70
CA GLU A 17 18.67 -4.32 -2.73
C GLU A 17 17.19 -3.92 -2.83
N ARG A 18 16.49 -4.37 -3.87
CA ARG A 18 15.09 -4.01 -4.09
C ARG A 18 14.18 -4.43 -2.94
N ARG A 19 14.34 -5.65 -2.41
CA ARG A 19 13.51 -6.16 -1.31
C ARG A 19 13.78 -5.45 0.01
N PHE A 20 15.04 -5.12 0.28
CA PHE A 20 15.43 -4.40 1.48
C PHE A 20 14.92 -2.95 1.45
N LEU A 21 15.15 -2.24 0.33
CA LEU A 21 14.65 -0.88 0.12
C LEU A 21 13.12 -0.81 0.28
N ALA A 22 12.40 -1.79 -0.26
CA ALA A 22 10.95 -1.87 -0.14
C ALA A 22 10.46 -2.46 1.20
N ALA A 23 11.37 -2.76 2.14
CA ALA A 23 11.12 -3.39 3.44
C ALA A 23 10.19 -4.63 3.36
N ARG A 24 10.43 -5.50 2.38
CA ARG A 24 9.64 -6.72 2.14
C ARG A 24 9.83 -7.75 3.24
N ALA A 25 8.88 -8.66 3.39
CA ALA A 25 8.95 -9.74 4.36
C ALA A 25 10.24 -10.56 4.16
N LEU A 26 10.93 -10.89 5.26
CA LEU A 26 12.22 -11.62 5.17
C LEU A 26 12.10 -12.93 4.40
N ARG A 27 10.96 -13.62 4.49
CA ARG A 27 10.70 -14.85 3.72
C ARG A 27 10.78 -14.68 2.20
N SER A 28 10.61 -13.47 1.68
CA SER A 28 10.64 -13.18 0.24
C SER A 28 12.06 -13.07 -0.33
N PHE A 29 13.08 -12.94 0.53
CA PHE A 29 14.46 -12.78 0.10
C PHE A 29 15.04 -14.10 -0.44
N PRO A 30 15.98 -14.04 -1.39
CA PRO A 30 16.59 -15.21 -2.04
C PRO A 30 17.66 -15.88 -1.14
N TRP A 31 17.31 -16.21 0.09
CA TRP A 31 18.23 -16.77 1.09
C TRP A 31 18.85 -18.09 0.64
N GLN A 32 18.10 -18.94 -0.06
CA GLN A 32 18.61 -20.22 -0.57
C GLN A 32 19.74 -20.00 -1.58
N SER A 33 19.54 -19.06 -2.52
CA SER A 33 20.57 -18.71 -3.50
C SER A 33 21.79 -18.05 -2.86
N LEU A 34 21.61 -17.31 -1.76
CA LEU A 34 22.73 -16.82 -0.96
C LEU A 34 23.51 -17.98 -0.32
N GLU A 35 22.83 -18.89 0.37
CA GLU A 35 23.47 -20.04 1.02
C GLU A 35 24.26 -20.92 0.03
N GLU A 36 23.71 -21.17 -1.16
CA GLU A 36 24.40 -21.92 -2.22
C GLU A 36 25.71 -21.23 -2.62
N LYS A 37 25.66 -19.91 -2.88
CA LYS A 37 26.87 -19.14 -3.24
C LYS A 37 27.89 -19.06 -2.13
N LEU A 38 27.46 -18.96 -0.86
CA LEU A 38 28.37 -18.97 0.28
C LEU A 38 29.07 -20.33 0.45
N ARG A 39 28.44 -21.44 0.05
CA ARG A 39 29.11 -22.76 0.07
C ARG A 39 30.16 -22.89 -1.02
N ASP A 40 29.90 -22.28 -2.17
CA ASP A 40 30.75 -22.36 -3.35
C ASP A 40 31.92 -21.35 -3.31
N SER A 41 31.80 -20.26 -2.55
CA SER A 41 32.82 -19.22 -2.41
C SER A 41 33.27 -19.05 -0.96
N SER A 42 34.58 -19.03 -0.73
CA SER A 42 35.15 -18.78 0.60
C SER A 42 35.30 -17.28 0.92
N GLU A 43 34.89 -16.38 0.00
CA GLU A 43 35.15 -14.95 0.14
C GLU A 43 33.98 -14.20 0.80
N PRO A 44 34.24 -13.37 1.84
CA PRO A 44 33.21 -12.58 2.52
C PRO A 44 32.66 -11.43 1.66
N GLN A 45 33.24 -11.18 0.48
CA GLN A 45 32.91 -10.05 -0.39
C GLN A 45 31.42 -10.00 -0.75
N LEU A 46 30.79 -11.15 -1.00
CA LEU A 46 29.36 -11.22 -1.31
C LEU A 46 28.50 -10.64 -0.18
N LEU A 47 28.83 -10.92 1.08
CA LEU A 47 28.10 -10.40 2.24
C LEU A 47 28.33 -8.92 2.44
N LEU A 48 29.56 -8.45 2.21
CA LEU A 48 29.89 -7.02 2.23
C LEU A 48 29.12 -6.28 1.13
N ASP A 49 29.03 -6.83 -0.07
CA ASP A 49 28.27 -6.26 -1.18
C ASP A 49 26.77 -6.20 -0.88
N ILE A 50 26.21 -7.26 -0.27
CA ILE A 50 24.81 -7.25 0.22
C ILE A 50 24.64 -6.15 1.26
N LEU A 51 25.55 -6.01 2.21
CA LEU A 51 25.48 -4.99 3.26
C LEU A 51 25.51 -3.57 2.66
N GLN A 52 26.37 -3.32 1.66
CA GLN A 52 26.43 -2.05 0.92
C GLN A 52 25.16 -1.76 0.13
N LYS A 53 24.56 -2.80 -0.46
CA LYS A 53 23.33 -2.71 -1.24
C LYS A 53 22.05 -2.67 -0.40
N THR A 54 22.16 -2.82 0.93
CA THR A 54 21.01 -2.88 1.85
C THR A 54 21.15 -1.86 2.98
N VAL A 55 21.63 -2.26 4.15
CA VAL A 55 21.66 -1.42 5.36
C VAL A 55 22.50 -0.16 5.16
N LYS A 56 23.62 -0.27 4.43
CA LYS A 56 24.53 0.86 4.14
C LYS A 56 24.18 1.60 2.85
N HIS A 57 23.07 1.23 2.19
CA HIS A 57 22.63 1.91 0.98
C HIS A 57 22.35 3.39 1.28
N PRO A 58 22.76 4.36 0.43
CA PRO A 58 22.57 5.78 0.69
C PRO A 58 21.11 6.17 1.02
N LEU A 59 20.15 5.61 0.27
CA LEU A 59 18.72 5.80 0.57
C LEU A 59 18.31 5.30 1.95
N CYS A 60 18.91 4.24 2.48
CA CYS A 60 18.59 3.74 3.81
C CYS A 60 19.25 4.57 4.92
N VAL A 61 20.36 5.26 4.62
CA VAL A 61 20.98 6.21 5.54
C VAL A 61 20.12 7.47 5.66
N GLU A 62 19.59 7.97 4.54
CA GLU A 62 18.75 9.18 4.51
C GLU A 62 17.30 8.89 4.93
N HIS A 63 16.76 7.77 4.47
CA HIS A 63 15.36 7.35 4.65
C HIS A 63 15.31 5.90 5.13
N PRO A 64 15.57 5.67 6.44
CA PRO A 64 15.73 4.32 6.96
C PRO A 64 14.41 3.53 6.99
N PRO A 65 14.45 2.23 6.65
CA PRO A 65 13.43 1.26 7.05
C PRO A 65 13.28 1.19 8.57
N SER A 66 12.23 0.53 9.05
CA SER A 66 12.03 0.39 10.50
C SER A 66 13.22 -0.33 11.15
N ALA A 67 13.65 0.16 12.32
CA ALA A 67 14.77 -0.43 13.04
C ALA A 67 14.52 -1.92 13.33
N LYS A 68 13.28 -2.29 13.70
CA LYS A 68 12.84 -3.69 13.82
C LYS A 68 13.12 -4.52 12.56
N PHE A 69 12.72 -4.05 11.38
CA PHE A 69 12.97 -4.76 10.12
C PHE A 69 14.48 -4.94 9.87
N THR A 70 15.25 -3.87 10.02
CA THR A 70 16.71 -3.88 9.82
C THR A 70 17.41 -4.84 10.78
N ARG A 71 17.03 -4.87 12.06
CA ARG A 71 17.55 -5.84 13.05
C ARG A 71 17.26 -7.27 12.61
N CYS A 72 16.02 -7.59 12.24
CA CYS A 72 15.66 -8.93 11.82
C CYS A 72 16.38 -9.35 10.53
N PHE A 73 16.56 -8.44 9.57
CA PHE A 73 17.33 -8.70 8.35
C PHE A 73 18.80 -9.02 8.66
N LEU A 74 19.46 -8.19 9.47
CA LEU A 74 20.86 -8.39 9.85
C LEU A 74 21.04 -9.69 10.65
N SER A 75 20.14 -9.99 11.59
CA SER A 75 20.18 -11.24 12.35
C SER A 75 20.03 -12.47 11.44
N GLU A 76 19.13 -12.43 10.45
CA GLU A 76 19.01 -13.53 9.50
C GLU A 76 20.26 -13.63 8.61
N LEU A 77 20.80 -12.51 8.13
CA LEU A 77 22.03 -12.50 7.31
C LEU A 77 23.24 -13.08 8.07
N ILE A 78 23.41 -12.69 9.34
CA ILE A 78 24.46 -13.24 10.23
C ILE A 78 24.26 -14.75 10.41
N LYS A 79 23.04 -15.19 10.69
CA LYS A 79 22.72 -16.62 10.84
C LYS A 79 23.02 -17.43 9.57
N LYS A 80 22.79 -16.87 8.38
CA LYS A 80 23.15 -17.51 7.10
C LYS A 80 24.65 -17.62 6.92
N HIS A 81 25.39 -16.58 7.32
CA HIS A 81 26.84 -16.58 7.30
C HIS A 81 27.43 -17.64 8.26
N GLU A 82 27.01 -17.65 9.53
CA GLU A 82 27.46 -18.59 10.57
C GLU A 82 27.15 -20.06 10.23
N ALA A 83 26.13 -20.31 9.40
CA ALA A 83 25.78 -21.67 8.98
C ALA A 83 26.77 -22.27 7.95
N VAL A 84 27.53 -21.43 7.25
CA VAL A 84 28.44 -21.85 6.17
C VAL A 84 29.90 -21.56 6.49
N HIS A 85 30.18 -20.48 7.24
CA HIS A 85 31.53 -20.06 7.61
C HIS A 85 31.73 -20.07 9.13
N VAL A 86 32.97 -20.33 9.54
CA VAL A 86 33.35 -20.48 10.97
C VAL A 86 33.81 -19.14 11.58
N GLU A 87 34.39 -18.25 10.78
CA GLU A 87 34.89 -16.95 11.27
C GLU A 87 33.81 -15.88 11.16
N PRO A 88 33.45 -15.18 12.25
CA PRO A 88 32.51 -14.06 12.22
C PRO A 88 32.99 -12.90 11.32
N LEU A 89 32.04 -12.21 10.68
CA LEU A 89 32.33 -11.03 9.87
C LEU A 89 31.97 -9.76 10.65
N ASP A 90 32.97 -9.06 11.17
CA ASP A 90 32.83 -7.93 12.10
C ASP A 90 31.88 -6.84 11.56
N GLU A 91 31.89 -6.56 10.26
CA GLU A 91 31.06 -5.52 9.65
C GLU A 91 29.56 -5.78 9.80
N LEU A 92 29.13 -7.05 9.86
CA LEU A 92 27.72 -7.41 10.08
C LEU A 92 27.31 -7.15 11.52
N TYR A 93 28.16 -7.50 12.48
CA TYR A 93 27.88 -7.27 13.91
C TYR A 93 27.96 -5.79 14.26
N GLN A 94 28.88 -5.04 13.65
CA GLN A 94 28.92 -3.59 13.79
C GLN A 94 27.62 -2.96 13.29
N ALA A 95 27.16 -3.32 12.08
CA ALA A 95 25.89 -2.83 11.55
C ALA A 95 24.69 -3.21 12.46
N LEU A 96 24.69 -4.41 13.03
CA LEU A 96 23.65 -4.83 13.96
C LEU A 96 23.69 -4.02 15.27
N ALA A 97 24.88 -3.79 15.82
CA ALA A 97 25.08 -3.00 17.04
C ALA A 97 24.59 -1.55 16.85
N GLU A 98 24.88 -0.94 15.71
CA GLU A 98 24.39 0.41 15.36
C GLU A 98 22.86 0.47 15.41
N VAL A 99 22.17 -0.49 14.78
CA VAL A 99 20.70 -0.51 14.72
C VAL A 99 20.07 -0.89 16.07
N LEU A 100 20.74 -1.68 16.91
CA LEU A 100 20.26 -2.01 18.26
C LEU A 100 20.15 -0.78 19.17
N THR A 101 20.90 0.29 18.89
CA THR A 101 20.80 1.56 19.62
C THR A 101 19.66 2.47 19.11
N THR A 102 19.00 2.10 18.01
CA THR A 102 17.93 2.89 17.40
C THR A 102 16.57 2.52 18.00
N GLU A 103 15.83 3.53 18.47
CA GLU A 103 14.47 3.34 18.99
C GLU A 103 13.48 2.99 17.88
N ASP A 104 12.47 2.17 18.22
CA ASP A 104 11.43 1.82 17.26
C ASP A 104 10.45 2.99 17.08
N SER A 105 10.25 3.38 15.82
CA SER A 105 9.29 4.42 15.42
C SER A 105 8.00 3.79 14.89
N THR A 106 6.88 4.52 15.03
CA THR A 106 5.60 4.19 14.40
C THR A 106 5.58 4.50 12.90
N GLN A 107 6.58 5.23 12.40
CA GLN A 107 6.80 5.51 10.98
C GLN A 107 8.17 5.01 10.52
N CYS A 108 8.24 4.59 9.27
CA CYS A 108 9.49 4.23 8.60
C CYS A 108 9.42 4.55 7.12
N HIS A 109 10.56 4.45 6.43
CA HIS A 109 10.60 4.66 4.99
C HIS A 109 10.68 3.36 4.22
N ARG A 110 10.04 3.37 3.04
CA ARG A 110 10.17 2.34 2.02
C ARG A 110 10.50 3.00 0.70
N SER A 111 11.46 2.44 -0.01
CA SER A 111 11.93 2.95 -1.30
C SER A 111 11.73 1.90 -2.38
N TYR A 112 11.20 2.32 -3.53
CA TYR A 112 10.97 1.46 -4.69
C TYR A 112 11.69 2.06 -5.90
N LEU A 113 12.58 1.28 -6.52
CA LEU A 113 13.37 1.76 -7.66
C LEU A 113 12.57 1.63 -8.96
N LEU A 114 12.48 2.72 -9.71
CA LEU A 114 11.91 2.77 -11.07
C LEU A 114 12.94 2.24 -12.09
N PRO A 115 12.56 1.95 -13.36
CA PRO A 115 13.50 1.49 -14.38
C PRO A 115 14.64 2.47 -14.66
N SER A 116 14.44 3.77 -14.44
CA SER A 116 15.47 4.81 -14.53
C SER A 116 16.53 4.73 -13.43
N GLY A 117 16.30 3.93 -12.38
CA GLY A 117 17.10 3.90 -11.16
C GLY A 117 16.65 4.95 -10.13
N GLU A 118 15.75 5.86 -10.48
CA GLU A 118 15.22 6.84 -9.53
C GLU A 118 14.30 6.16 -8.49
N PRO A 119 14.42 6.53 -7.21
CA PRO A 119 13.57 5.97 -6.15
C PRO A 119 12.23 6.68 -6.07
N VAL A 120 11.18 5.94 -5.71
CA VAL A 120 9.98 6.45 -5.06
C VAL A 120 10.08 6.09 -3.58
N THR A 121 10.30 7.10 -2.73
CA THR A 121 10.45 6.92 -1.28
C THR A 121 9.19 7.36 -0.55
N LEU A 122 8.65 6.52 0.33
CA LEU A 122 7.43 6.79 1.08
C LEU A 122 7.73 6.70 2.57
N SER A 123 7.29 7.68 3.33
CA SER A 123 7.05 7.52 4.77
C SER A 123 5.73 6.78 4.95
N GLU A 124 5.79 5.66 5.66
CA GLU A 124 4.66 4.76 5.91
C GLU A 124 4.58 4.41 7.39
N SER A 125 3.36 4.10 7.86
CA SER A 125 3.15 3.51 9.18
C SER A 125 3.79 2.12 9.28
N THR A 126 4.40 1.80 10.42
CA THR A 126 4.89 0.44 10.68
C THR A 126 3.76 -0.55 10.97
N ALA A 127 2.54 -0.05 11.22
CA ALA A 127 1.33 -0.84 11.43
C ALA A 127 0.41 -0.79 10.21
N ILE A 128 -0.05 -1.97 9.75
CA ILE A 128 -0.97 -2.11 8.59
C ILE A 128 -2.28 -1.34 8.80
N VAL A 129 -2.77 -1.34 10.04
CA VAL A 129 -3.89 -0.50 10.48
C VAL A 129 -3.39 0.43 11.55
N SER A 130 -3.60 1.73 11.36
CA SER A 130 -3.33 2.75 12.36
C SER A 130 -4.33 3.89 12.22
N HIS A 131 -4.72 4.50 13.33
CA HIS A 131 -5.69 5.60 13.36
C HIS A 131 -7.00 5.32 12.61
N GLY A 132 -7.50 4.08 12.64
CA GLY A 132 -8.77 3.71 11.98
C GLY A 132 -8.71 3.60 10.45
N THR A 133 -7.52 3.65 9.85
CA THR A 133 -7.34 3.58 8.39
C THR A 133 -6.25 2.57 7.99
N THR A 134 -6.34 2.09 6.75
CA THR A 134 -5.35 1.26 6.05
C THR A 134 -4.55 2.03 5.00
N GLY A 135 -4.85 3.31 4.79
CA GLY A 135 -4.24 4.14 3.75
C GLY A 135 -2.83 4.63 4.07
N LEU A 136 -2.31 4.36 5.27
CA LEU A 136 -0.98 4.81 5.71
C LEU A 136 0.17 3.87 5.32
N VAL A 137 -0.14 2.77 4.62
CA VAL A 137 0.83 1.79 4.11
C VAL A 137 0.59 1.52 2.63
N THR A 138 1.63 1.09 1.92
CA THR A 138 1.53 0.67 0.52
C THR A 138 0.98 -0.75 0.39
N TRP A 139 0.03 -0.95 -0.53
CA TRP A 139 -0.57 -2.24 -0.83
C TRP A 139 -0.11 -2.84 -2.17
N ASN A 140 -0.19 -4.16 -2.32
CA ASN A 140 0.31 -4.87 -3.51
C ASN A 140 -0.34 -4.43 -4.82
N ALA A 141 -1.64 -4.13 -4.84
CA ALA A 141 -2.27 -3.65 -6.06
C ALA A 141 -1.80 -2.24 -6.48
N ALA A 142 -1.27 -1.43 -5.56
CA ALA A 142 -0.60 -0.16 -5.91
C ALA A 142 0.73 -0.42 -6.62
N LEU A 143 1.53 -1.39 -6.14
CA LEU A 143 2.73 -1.85 -6.85
C LEU A 143 2.40 -2.39 -8.24
N TYR A 144 1.35 -3.22 -8.32
CA TYR A 144 0.88 -3.82 -9.58
C TYR A 144 0.44 -2.76 -10.59
N LEU A 145 -0.37 -1.78 -10.17
CA LEU A 145 -0.79 -0.69 -11.04
C LEU A 145 0.36 0.24 -11.45
N ALA A 146 1.28 0.53 -10.53
CA ALA A 146 2.45 1.35 -10.79
C ALA A 146 3.36 0.69 -11.84
N GLU A 147 3.63 -0.61 -11.71
CA GLU A 147 4.44 -1.36 -12.69
C GLU A 147 3.77 -1.37 -14.06
N TRP A 148 2.47 -1.70 -14.12
CA TRP A 148 1.72 -1.63 -15.37
C TRP A 148 1.77 -0.24 -16.00
N ALA A 149 1.64 0.82 -15.21
CA ALA A 149 1.66 2.18 -15.71
C ALA A 149 3.02 2.59 -16.30
N VAL A 150 4.11 2.18 -15.65
CA VAL A 150 5.48 2.37 -16.14
C VAL A 150 5.72 1.62 -17.46
N GLU A 151 5.11 0.45 -17.64
CA GLU A 151 5.15 -0.31 -18.90
C GLU A 151 4.24 0.28 -20.00
N ASN A 152 3.28 1.15 -19.63
CA ASN A 152 2.27 1.71 -20.53
C ASN A 152 2.19 3.26 -20.42
N PRO A 153 3.31 3.99 -20.57
CA PRO A 153 3.36 5.42 -20.28
C PRO A 153 2.42 6.25 -21.17
N ALA A 154 2.18 5.79 -22.41
CA ALA A 154 1.29 6.45 -23.37
C ALA A 154 -0.17 6.60 -22.88
N VAL A 155 -0.59 5.81 -21.88
CA VAL A 155 -1.91 5.99 -21.25
C VAL A 155 -2.01 7.30 -20.48
N PHE A 156 -0.88 7.81 -19.98
CA PHE A 156 -0.79 8.92 -19.03
C PHE A 156 -0.07 10.16 -19.57
N THR A 157 0.77 10.01 -20.59
CA THR A 157 1.58 11.11 -21.15
C THR A 157 0.71 12.29 -21.58
N ASP A 158 1.06 13.49 -21.11
CA ASP A 158 0.37 14.75 -21.39
C ASP A 158 -1.12 14.79 -20.99
N ARG A 159 -1.54 13.89 -20.09
CA ARG A 159 -2.92 13.79 -19.58
C ARG A 159 -3.05 14.23 -18.13
N THR A 160 -4.25 14.66 -17.74
CA THR A 160 -4.66 14.88 -16.35
C THR A 160 -5.13 13.56 -15.76
N VAL A 161 -4.45 13.09 -14.71
CA VAL A 161 -4.78 11.83 -14.02
C VAL A 161 -5.44 12.13 -12.68
N LEU A 162 -6.57 11.48 -12.39
CA LEU A 162 -7.19 11.47 -11.06
C LEU A 162 -7.04 10.08 -10.43
N GLU A 163 -6.40 10.01 -9.28
CA GLU A 163 -6.32 8.79 -8.48
C GLU A 163 -7.33 8.82 -7.34
N LEU A 164 -8.21 7.82 -7.33
CA LEU A 164 -9.22 7.61 -6.28
C LEU A 164 -8.64 6.68 -5.21
N GLY A 165 -8.50 7.17 -3.98
CA GLY A 165 -7.95 6.40 -2.87
C GLY A 165 -6.45 6.23 -2.98
N SER A 166 -5.72 7.34 -3.09
CA SER A 166 -4.26 7.35 -3.28
C SER A 166 -3.47 6.70 -2.14
N GLY A 167 -4.02 6.63 -0.92
CA GLY A 167 -3.30 6.07 0.23
C GLY A 167 -1.94 6.76 0.44
N ALA A 168 -0.88 5.96 0.56
CA ALA A 168 0.48 6.45 0.71
C ALA A 168 1.05 7.16 -0.54
N GLY A 169 0.42 6.98 -1.72
CA GLY A 169 0.76 7.70 -2.96
C GLY A 169 1.71 6.99 -3.92
N LEU A 170 2.08 5.72 -3.67
CA LEU A 170 3.05 4.99 -4.49
C LEU A 170 2.75 5.09 -6.01
N THR A 171 1.53 4.72 -6.41
CA THR A 171 1.14 4.63 -7.82
C THR A 171 1.31 5.97 -8.52
N GLY A 172 0.76 7.04 -7.93
CA GLY A 172 0.85 8.36 -8.54
C GLY A 172 2.25 8.92 -8.57
N LEU A 173 3.06 8.67 -7.55
CA LEU A 173 4.45 9.11 -7.53
C LEU A 173 5.27 8.40 -8.60
N ALA A 174 5.05 7.10 -8.81
CA ALA A 174 5.67 6.35 -9.91
C ALA A 174 5.25 6.90 -11.28
N ILE A 175 3.94 7.16 -11.49
CA ILE A 175 3.42 7.74 -12.75
C ILE A 175 3.99 9.14 -13.00
N CYS A 176 4.04 9.99 -11.97
CA CYS A 176 4.58 11.34 -12.08
C CYS A 176 6.04 11.35 -12.54
N LYS A 177 6.84 10.38 -12.05
CA LYS A 177 8.26 10.27 -12.38
C LYS A 177 8.53 9.55 -13.72
N ALA A 178 7.71 8.57 -14.08
CA ALA A 178 8.01 7.69 -15.22
C ALA A 178 7.17 7.95 -16.48
N CYS A 179 5.98 8.56 -16.35
CA CYS A 179 4.99 8.58 -17.45
C CYS A 179 4.69 9.98 -18.01
N ARG A 180 5.29 11.04 -17.43
CA ARG A 180 5.10 12.46 -17.82
C ARG A 180 3.63 12.87 -18.01
N PRO A 181 2.76 12.72 -16.99
CA PRO A 181 1.43 13.29 -17.07
C PRO A 181 1.51 14.83 -17.14
N ARG A 182 0.47 15.47 -17.70
CA ARG A 182 0.35 16.93 -17.65
C ARG A 182 0.05 17.38 -16.22
N ALA A 183 -0.89 16.70 -15.58
CA ALA A 183 -1.26 16.97 -14.20
C ALA A 183 -1.65 15.67 -13.48
N TYR A 184 -1.46 15.63 -12.17
CA TYR A 184 -1.82 14.50 -11.33
C TYR A 184 -2.56 14.97 -10.07
N ILE A 185 -3.76 14.44 -9.86
CA ILE A 185 -4.61 14.73 -8.70
C ILE A 185 -4.62 13.47 -7.84
N PHE A 186 -3.94 13.55 -6.71
CA PHE A 186 -4.07 12.54 -5.67
C PHE A 186 -5.33 12.83 -4.85
N SER A 187 -6.15 11.81 -4.58
CA SER A 187 -7.34 11.99 -3.75
C SER A 187 -7.55 10.87 -2.75
N ASP A 188 -7.93 11.25 -1.53
CA ASP A 188 -8.29 10.34 -0.45
C ASP A 188 -9.32 11.00 0.47
N CYS A 189 -9.99 10.23 1.31
CA CYS A 189 -10.98 10.73 2.25
C CYS A 189 -10.35 11.12 3.60
N HIS A 190 -9.36 10.35 4.06
CA HIS A 190 -8.93 10.41 5.46
C HIS A 190 -7.84 11.47 5.67
N SER A 191 -8.07 12.42 6.59
CA SER A 191 -7.20 13.58 6.80
C SER A 191 -5.73 13.21 7.08
N ARG A 192 -5.48 12.20 7.92
CA ARG A 192 -4.12 11.70 8.20
C ARG A 192 -3.45 11.07 6.99
N VAL A 193 -4.22 10.41 6.11
CA VAL A 193 -3.70 9.84 4.86
C VAL A 193 -3.29 10.97 3.93
N LEU A 194 -4.14 11.99 3.79
CA LEU A 194 -3.84 13.19 3.00
C LEU A 194 -2.64 13.98 3.55
N GLU A 195 -2.43 14.01 4.86
CA GLU A 195 -1.24 14.62 5.49
C GLU A 195 0.03 13.84 5.13
N GLN A 196 0.04 12.51 5.35
CA GLN A 196 1.17 11.65 4.98
C GLN A 196 1.47 11.72 3.48
N LEU A 197 0.44 11.69 2.65
CA LEU A 197 0.52 11.78 1.20
C LEU A 197 1.19 13.09 0.75
N ARG A 198 0.83 14.24 1.34
CA ARG A 198 1.51 15.52 1.06
C ARG A 198 3.00 15.44 1.41
N GLY A 199 3.32 14.87 2.57
CA GLY A 199 4.71 14.61 2.96
C GLY A 199 5.45 13.75 1.94
N ASN A 200 4.83 12.67 1.46
CA ASN A 200 5.41 11.77 0.46
C ASN A 200 5.59 12.45 -0.90
N ILE A 201 4.69 13.32 -1.33
CA ILE A 201 4.85 14.09 -2.58
C ILE A 201 6.07 15.01 -2.49
N LEU A 202 6.20 15.76 -1.40
CA LEU A 202 7.35 16.64 -1.16
C LEU A 202 8.66 15.88 -1.04
N LEU A 203 8.64 14.73 -0.34
CA LEU A 203 9.78 13.81 -0.20
C LEU A 203 10.31 13.32 -1.56
N ASN A 204 9.44 13.24 -2.56
CA ASN A 204 9.80 12.82 -3.91
C ASN A 204 10.15 13.97 -4.85
N GLY A 205 10.32 15.19 -4.33
CA GLY A 205 10.77 16.36 -5.09
C GLY A 205 9.71 16.93 -6.03
N LEU A 206 8.42 16.67 -5.75
CA LEU A 206 7.28 17.24 -6.47
C LEU A 206 6.67 18.38 -5.65
N SER A 207 6.28 19.45 -6.33
CA SER A 207 5.58 20.59 -5.72
C SER A 207 4.08 20.37 -5.73
N ILE A 208 3.39 20.82 -4.69
CA ILE A 208 1.93 20.68 -4.57
C ILE A 208 1.29 22.04 -4.85
N GLU A 209 0.42 22.07 -5.84
CA GLU A 209 -0.42 23.22 -6.10
C GLU A 209 -1.50 23.37 -5.01
N PRO A 210 -1.77 24.60 -4.55
CA PRO A 210 -2.68 24.86 -3.45
C PRO A 210 -4.15 24.54 -3.77
N ASP A 211 -4.52 24.46 -5.05
CA ASP A 211 -5.87 24.10 -5.47
C ASP A 211 -5.87 23.14 -6.68
N ALA A 212 -6.68 22.09 -6.61
CA ALA A 212 -6.90 21.19 -7.75
C ALA A 212 -7.61 21.89 -8.92
N THR A 213 -8.29 23.03 -8.69
CA THR A 213 -8.98 23.79 -9.74
C THR A 213 -8.05 24.68 -10.58
N THR A 214 -6.84 24.97 -10.08
CA THR A 214 -5.88 25.85 -10.79
C THR A 214 -5.02 25.11 -11.82
N LEU A 215 -5.18 23.78 -11.94
CA LEU A 215 -4.44 22.91 -12.86
C LEU A 215 -4.59 23.25 -14.35
N HIS A 216 -5.54 24.13 -14.71
CA HIS A 216 -5.82 24.54 -16.08
C HIS A 216 -5.19 25.88 -16.49
N GLN A 217 -4.50 26.56 -15.58
CA GLN A 217 -3.80 27.81 -15.92
C GLN A 217 -2.43 27.47 -16.51
N HIS A 218 -2.34 27.43 -17.84
CA HIS A 218 -1.06 27.29 -18.55
C HIS A 218 -0.09 28.38 -18.09
N PRO A 219 1.09 28.05 -17.54
CA PRO A 219 2.17 29.01 -17.43
C PRO A 219 2.78 29.17 -18.82
N GLU A 220 2.31 30.14 -19.61
CA GLU A 220 2.88 30.43 -20.94
C GLU A 220 4.32 31.00 -20.88
N ASN A 221 5.04 31.00 -19.74
CA ASN A 221 6.35 31.66 -19.66
C ASN A 221 7.30 31.20 -18.53
N THR A 222 7.52 29.90 -18.34
CA THR A 222 8.68 29.43 -17.54
C THR A 222 9.42 28.30 -18.24
N THR A 223 10.46 28.66 -18.98
CA THR A 223 11.30 27.82 -19.84
C THR A 223 12.25 26.87 -19.09
N LEU A 224 12.03 26.57 -17.81
CA LEU A 224 13.00 25.82 -16.99
C LEU A 224 12.45 24.61 -16.22
N ASP A 225 11.12 24.38 -16.15
CA ASP A 225 10.52 23.30 -15.34
C ASP A 225 9.59 22.36 -16.14
N LEU A 226 9.72 22.34 -17.47
CA LEU A 226 8.88 21.58 -18.43
C LEU A 226 8.89 20.05 -18.27
N GLU A 227 9.52 19.49 -17.23
CA GLU A 227 9.64 18.04 -17.04
C GLU A 227 8.75 17.45 -15.94
N LYS A 228 8.27 18.25 -14.99
CA LYS A 228 7.48 17.74 -13.85
C LYS A 228 5.98 18.04 -14.02
N PRO A 229 5.10 17.08 -13.67
CA PRO A 229 3.66 17.30 -13.74
C PRO A 229 3.20 18.32 -12.70
N THR A 230 2.11 19.02 -13.01
CA THR A 230 1.39 19.79 -12.00
C THR A 230 0.68 18.84 -11.04
N VAL A 231 0.93 18.94 -9.72
CA VAL A 231 0.38 18.00 -8.74
C VAL A 231 -0.57 18.69 -7.78
N ALA A 232 -1.73 18.09 -7.51
CA ALA A 232 -2.67 18.53 -6.49
C ALA A 232 -3.07 17.39 -5.55
N VAL A 233 -3.48 17.75 -4.33
CA VAL A 233 -4.02 16.82 -3.33
C VAL A 233 -5.42 17.26 -2.93
N ALA A 234 -6.42 16.42 -3.21
CA ALA A 234 -7.82 16.69 -2.95
C ALA A 234 -8.39 15.76 -1.87
N GLN A 235 -9.15 16.33 -0.92
CA GLN A 235 -9.99 15.52 -0.05
C GLN A 235 -11.24 15.10 -0.81
N LEU A 236 -11.48 13.80 -0.93
CA LEU A 236 -12.62 13.25 -1.64
C LEU A 236 -13.25 12.10 -0.84
N ASP A 237 -14.36 12.39 -0.17
CA ASP A 237 -15.23 11.37 0.39
C ASP A 237 -16.26 10.94 -0.67
N TRP A 238 -16.21 9.68 -1.09
CA TRP A 238 -17.08 9.16 -2.15
C TRP A 238 -18.56 9.17 -1.79
N ASP A 239 -18.90 9.11 -0.49
CA ASP A 239 -20.29 9.17 -0.05
C ASP A 239 -20.87 10.59 -0.05
N LEU A 240 -19.99 11.60 -0.03
CA LEU A 240 -20.35 13.02 0.06
C LEU A 240 -19.95 13.81 -1.19
N ALA A 241 -19.31 13.16 -2.16
CA ALA A 241 -18.83 13.79 -3.38
C ALA A 241 -19.98 14.45 -4.15
N SER A 242 -19.74 15.68 -4.61
CA SER A 242 -20.70 16.43 -5.42
C SER A 242 -20.29 16.47 -6.88
N ALA A 243 -21.26 16.61 -7.78
CA ALA A 243 -21.00 16.80 -9.21
C ALA A 243 -20.12 18.04 -9.49
N SER A 244 -20.28 19.11 -8.71
CA SER A 244 -19.42 20.31 -8.83
C SER A 244 -17.97 20.04 -8.44
N GLN A 245 -17.73 19.25 -7.40
CA GLN A 245 -16.37 18.88 -7.00
C GLN A 245 -15.72 17.98 -8.05
N LEU A 246 -16.43 16.95 -8.50
CA LEU A 246 -15.93 16.00 -9.48
C LEU A 246 -15.71 16.64 -10.86
N SER A 247 -16.60 17.54 -11.28
CA SER A 247 -16.45 18.27 -12.55
C SER A 247 -15.28 19.24 -12.54
N ALA A 248 -14.84 19.73 -11.38
CA ALA A 248 -13.69 20.61 -11.27
C ALA A 248 -12.36 19.92 -11.56
N PHE A 249 -12.26 18.59 -11.37
CA PHE A 249 -11.04 17.83 -11.62
C PHE A 249 -10.70 17.65 -13.10
N GLN A 250 -11.72 17.62 -13.98
CA GLN A 250 -11.58 17.40 -15.42
C GLN A 250 -10.50 16.35 -15.80
N PRO A 251 -10.57 15.12 -15.27
CA PRO A 251 -9.56 14.11 -15.55
C PRO A 251 -9.71 13.56 -16.96
N ASP A 252 -8.59 13.28 -17.61
CA ASP A 252 -8.57 12.51 -18.85
C ASP A 252 -8.50 11.00 -18.55
N VAL A 253 -7.92 10.62 -17.40
CA VAL A 253 -7.80 9.23 -16.93
C VAL A 253 -8.10 9.16 -15.44
N ILE A 254 -8.85 8.14 -15.05
CA ILE A 254 -9.06 7.80 -13.64
C ILE A 254 -8.28 6.53 -13.31
N ILE A 255 -7.66 6.49 -12.14
CA ILE A 255 -7.08 5.26 -11.61
C ILE A 255 -7.50 5.02 -10.16
N ALA A 256 -7.48 3.76 -9.73
CA ALA A 256 -7.66 3.40 -8.33
C ALA A 256 -6.91 2.09 -8.04
N ALA A 257 -6.23 2.03 -6.90
CA ALA A 257 -5.49 0.84 -6.48
C ALA A 257 -5.95 0.34 -5.12
N ASP A 258 -6.33 -0.93 -5.08
CA ASP A 258 -6.70 -1.67 -3.86
C ASP A 258 -7.90 -1.13 -3.08
N VAL A 259 -8.84 -0.51 -3.77
CA VAL A 259 -10.04 0.11 -3.16
C VAL A 259 -11.25 -0.83 -3.04
N LEU A 260 -11.14 -2.08 -3.50
CA LEU A 260 -12.24 -3.06 -3.52
C LEU A 260 -12.24 -4.00 -2.31
N TYR A 261 -12.23 -3.44 -1.10
CA TYR A 261 -12.09 -4.24 0.14
C TYR A 261 -13.37 -4.42 0.96
N CYS A 262 -14.41 -3.59 0.79
CA CYS A 262 -15.71 -3.82 1.41
C CYS A 262 -16.90 -3.40 0.51
N PRO A 263 -18.10 -3.99 0.71
CA PRO A 263 -19.26 -3.74 -0.14
C PRO A 263 -19.68 -2.28 -0.24
N GLU A 264 -19.62 -1.53 0.87
CA GLU A 264 -20.02 -0.13 0.92
C GLU A 264 -19.11 0.72 0.01
N THR A 265 -17.79 0.57 0.16
CA THR A 265 -16.79 1.26 -0.68
C THR A 265 -16.96 0.93 -2.15
N VAL A 266 -17.28 -0.32 -2.49
CA VAL A 266 -17.57 -0.74 -3.87
C VAL A 266 -18.77 0.03 -4.46
N LEU A 267 -19.85 0.18 -3.70
CA LEU A 267 -21.04 0.91 -4.16
C LEU A 267 -20.75 2.41 -4.31
N SER A 268 -20.04 3.02 -3.36
CA SER A 268 -19.65 4.43 -3.42
C SER A 268 -18.72 4.72 -4.60
N LEU A 269 -17.77 3.82 -4.89
CA LEU A 269 -16.89 3.92 -6.05
C LEU A 269 -17.69 3.94 -7.37
N ILE A 270 -18.67 3.04 -7.53
CA ILE A 270 -19.51 3.01 -8.72
C ILE A 270 -20.26 4.34 -8.88
N GLY A 271 -20.81 4.88 -7.78
CA GLY A 271 -21.49 6.19 -7.80
C GLY A 271 -20.56 7.32 -8.24
N VAL A 272 -19.34 7.38 -7.72
CA VAL A 272 -18.33 8.37 -8.13
C VAL A 272 -17.94 8.22 -9.60
N LEU A 273 -17.73 7.00 -10.09
CA LEU A 273 -17.42 6.74 -11.50
C LEU A 273 -18.56 7.20 -12.43
N GLN A 274 -19.81 6.96 -12.04
CA GLN A 274 -20.99 7.44 -12.79
C GLN A 274 -21.08 8.97 -12.77
N MET A 275 -20.85 9.61 -11.63
CA MET A 275 -20.86 11.07 -11.53
C MET A 275 -19.74 11.70 -12.37
N LEU A 276 -18.52 11.17 -12.30
CA LEU A 276 -17.40 11.60 -13.15
C LEU A 276 -17.74 11.45 -14.64
N SER A 277 -18.34 10.33 -15.03
CA SER A 277 -18.82 10.11 -16.39
C SER A 277 -19.87 11.12 -16.85
N GLY A 278 -20.76 11.55 -15.95
CA GLY A 278 -21.81 12.53 -16.27
C GLY A 278 -21.32 13.98 -16.26
N CYS A 279 -20.20 14.25 -15.58
CA CYS A 279 -19.59 15.58 -15.50
C CYS A 279 -18.56 15.85 -16.60
N HIS A 280 -18.07 14.80 -17.27
CA HIS A 280 -17.07 14.93 -18.31
C HIS A 280 -17.64 15.68 -19.52
N LYS A 281 -16.89 16.67 -20.01
CA LYS A 281 -17.27 17.47 -21.18
C LYS A 281 -17.07 16.62 -22.44
N ASP A 282 -17.95 16.78 -23.41
CA ASP A 282 -17.93 16.15 -24.74
C ASP A 282 -18.16 14.62 -24.79
N SER A 283 -18.51 14.14 -25.99
CA SER A 283 -18.84 12.73 -26.29
C SER A 283 -17.63 11.78 -26.27
N GLU A 284 -16.57 12.14 -25.55
CA GLU A 284 -15.38 11.30 -25.42
C GLU A 284 -15.52 10.29 -24.28
N VAL A 285 -14.92 9.12 -24.50
CA VAL A 285 -14.90 8.04 -23.54
C VAL A 285 -13.80 8.32 -22.51
N LEU A 286 -14.17 8.36 -21.24
CA LEU A 286 -13.24 8.49 -20.12
C LEU A 286 -12.79 7.09 -19.68
N ASP A 287 -11.49 6.81 -19.83
CA ASP A 287 -10.90 5.55 -19.40
C ASP A 287 -10.63 5.56 -17.89
N ALA A 288 -11.00 4.49 -17.19
CA ALA A 288 -10.63 4.25 -15.81
C ALA A 288 -9.91 2.91 -15.62
N TYR A 289 -8.90 2.86 -14.76
CA TYR A 289 -8.15 1.64 -14.45
C TYR A 289 -8.22 1.33 -12.96
N VAL A 290 -8.87 0.21 -12.61
CA VAL A 290 -9.05 -0.20 -11.22
C VAL A 290 -8.24 -1.47 -10.96
N ALA A 291 -7.16 -1.34 -10.20
CA ALA A 291 -6.32 -2.44 -9.77
C ALA A 291 -6.75 -2.94 -8.39
N PHE A 292 -6.73 -4.25 -8.17
CA PHE A 292 -7.04 -4.83 -6.86
C PHE A 292 -6.35 -6.17 -6.66
N THR A 293 -6.15 -6.50 -5.39
CA THR A 293 -5.76 -7.83 -4.96
C THR A 293 -7.02 -8.66 -4.71
N MET A 294 -7.13 -9.84 -5.31
CA MET A 294 -8.23 -10.78 -5.11
C MET A 294 -8.15 -11.40 -3.71
N ARG A 295 -8.70 -10.70 -2.72
CA ARG A 295 -8.82 -11.17 -1.32
C ARG A 295 -10.15 -11.84 -1.04
N ASN A 296 -11.21 -11.29 -1.63
CA ASN A 296 -12.57 -11.80 -1.53
C ASN A 296 -13.20 -11.77 -2.94
N PRO A 297 -13.50 -12.93 -3.53
CA PRO A 297 -14.18 -12.99 -4.83
C PRO A 297 -15.51 -12.23 -4.84
N ASP A 298 -16.22 -12.16 -3.71
CA ASP A 298 -17.53 -11.54 -3.62
C ASP A 298 -17.47 -10.01 -3.81
N THR A 299 -16.41 -9.34 -3.36
CA THR A 299 -16.27 -7.89 -3.57
C THR A 299 -16.01 -7.56 -5.04
N CYS A 300 -15.23 -8.40 -5.72
CA CYS A 300 -15.02 -8.30 -7.16
C CYS A 300 -16.30 -8.58 -7.97
N GLN A 301 -17.06 -9.62 -7.59
CA GLN A 301 -18.36 -9.92 -8.21
C GLN A 301 -19.36 -8.79 -7.99
N LEU A 302 -19.39 -8.21 -6.79
CA LEU A 302 -20.25 -7.06 -6.50
C LEU A 302 -19.89 -5.85 -7.37
N PHE A 303 -18.59 -5.57 -7.52
CA PHE A 303 -18.11 -4.47 -8.35
C PHE A 303 -18.45 -4.69 -9.83
N THR A 304 -18.12 -5.84 -10.40
CA THR A 304 -18.39 -6.16 -11.81
C THR A 304 -19.89 -6.23 -12.13
N ALA A 305 -20.72 -6.78 -11.23
CA ALA A 305 -22.17 -6.74 -11.36
C ALA A 305 -22.72 -5.31 -11.24
N GLY A 306 -22.14 -4.49 -10.37
CA GLY A 306 -22.47 -3.08 -10.22
C GLY A 306 -22.16 -2.25 -11.46
N LEU A 307 -20.99 -2.45 -12.07
CA LEU A 307 -20.63 -1.87 -13.36
C LEU A 307 -21.62 -2.28 -14.46
N GLY A 308 -22.02 -3.55 -14.50
CA GLY A 308 -23.03 -4.05 -15.44
C GLY A 308 -24.39 -3.37 -15.29
N ARG A 309 -24.87 -3.18 -14.05
CA ARG A 309 -26.11 -2.41 -13.78
C ARG A 309 -25.99 -0.94 -14.16
N ALA A 310 -24.81 -0.35 -13.96
CA ALA A 310 -24.51 1.02 -14.35
C ALA A 310 -24.33 1.21 -15.87
N GLY A 311 -24.30 0.11 -16.64
CA GLY A 311 -24.04 0.16 -18.08
C GLY A 311 -22.60 0.54 -18.43
N VAL A 312 -21.64 0.33 -17.53
CA VAL A 312 -20.22 0.64 -17.74
C VAL A 312 -19.52 -0.59 -18.32
N PRO A 313 -19.08 -0.55 -19.60
CA PRO A 313 -18.30 -1.63 -20.19
C PRO A 313 -16.93 -1.71 -19.51
N TRP A 314 -16.46 -2.94 -19.33
CA TRP A 314 -15.15 -3.20 -18.75
C TRP A 314 -14.48 -4.41 -19.39
N GLU A 315 -13.15 -4.41 -19.35
CA GLU A 315 -12.31 -5.53 -19.78
C GLU A 315 -11.14 -5.71 -18.81
N THR A 316 -10.64 -6.94 -18.68
CA THR A 316 -9.45 -7.21 -17.88
C THR A 316 -8.21 -6.87 -18.68
N VAL A 317 -7.33 -6.05 -18.10
CA VAL A 317 -6.02 -5.75 -18.67
C VAL A 317 -5.14 -7.02 -18.61
N PRO A 318 -4.36 -7.35 -19.66
CA PRO A 318 -3.45 -8.48 -19.63
C PRO A 318 -2.49 -8.43 -18.44
N ARG A 319 -2.18 -9.60 -17.86
CA ARG A 319 -1.23 -9.70 -16.75
C ARG A 319 0.18 -9.34 -17.23
N HIS A 320 0.87 -8.49 -16.48
CA HIS A 320 2.31 -8.26 -16.64
C HIS A 320 3.12 -9.23 -15.76
N ASN A 321 4.44 -9.20 -15.91
CA ASN A 321 5.33 -10.23 -15.39
C ASN A 321 5.87 -9.98 -13.97
N GLN A 322 5.45 -8.89 -13.31
CA GLN A 322 5.78 -8.56 -11.92
C GLN A 322 7.30 -8.53 -11.65
N LYS A 323 8.05 -7.87 -12.54
CA LYS A 323 9.53 -7.85 -12.51
C LYS A 323 10.13 -6.56 -11.99
N LEU A 324 9.37 -5.47 -11.93
CA LEU A 324 9.91 -4.18 -11.50
C LEU A 324 10.00 -4.15 -9.98
N PHE A 325 8.86 -4.35 -9.30
CA PHE A 325 8.78 -4.27 -7.85
C PHE A 325 8.90 -5.64 -7.16
N PRO A 326 9.41 -5.68 -5.92
CA PRO A 326 9.45 -6.92 -5.16
C PRO A 326 8.07 -7.19 -4.52
N TYR A 327 7.44 -8.31 -4.88
CA TYR A 327 6.18 -8.76 -4.28
C TYR A 327 6.45 -9.81 -3.19
N ASP A 328 5.72 -9.74 -2.07
CA ASP A 328 5.93 -10.62 -0.91
C ASP A 328 5.44 -12.06 -1.14
N GLU A 329 4.30 -12.22 -1.81
CA GLU A 329 3.63 -13.52 -2.05
C GLU A 329 2.89 -13.50 -3.39
N PRO A 330 2.70 -14.66 -4.04
CA PRO A 330 1.85 -14.79 -5.22
C PRO A 330 0.40 -14.50 -4.83
N SER A 331 -0.01 -13.24 -4.98
CA SER A 331 -1.39 -12.80 -4.84
C SER A 331 -1.99 -12.67 -6.23
N GLU A 332 -3.21 -13.17 -6.42
CA GLU A 332 -3.93 -12.93 -7.66
C GLU A 332 -4.34 -11.45 -7.70
N MET A 333 -3.78 -10.72 -8.66
CA MET A 333 -4.06 -9.31 -8.88
C MET A 333 -4.61 -9.12 -10.29
N ALA A 334 -5.48 -8.14 -10.44
CA ALA A 334 -6.08 -7.79 -11.71
C ALA A 334 -6.19 -6.27 -11.84
N ILE A 335 -6.19 -5.80 -13.09
CA ILE A 335 -6.56 -4.43 -13.44
C ILE A 335 -7.76 -4.53 -14.37
N LEU A 336 -8.84 -3.83 -14.04
CA LEU A 336 -9.98 -3.66 -14.93
C LEU A 336 -9.88 -2.31 -15.62
N LYS A 337 -9.93 -2.32 -16.95
CA LYS A 337 -10.12 -1.11 -17.76
C LYS A 337 -11.62 -0.89 -17.96
N LEU A 338 -12.11 0.26 -17.52
CA LEU A 338 -13.50 0.67 -17.63
C LEU A 338 -13.61 1.77 -18.70
N ARG A 339 -14.69 1.76 -19.47
CA ARG A 339 -14.99 2.80 -20.48
C ARG A 339 -16.21 3.60 -20.03
N LEU A 340 -15.96 4.74 -19.39
CA LEU A 340 -17.02 5.64 -18.93
C LEU A 340 -17.48 6.49 -20.12
N SER A 341 -18.78 6.51 -20.40
CA SER A 341 -19.33 7.32 -21.49
C SER A 341 -20.62 7.97 -21.04
N THR A 342 -20.93 9.15 -21.59
CA THR A 342 -22.14 9.93 -21.29
C THR A 342 -23.44 9.26 -21.75
N ASN A 343 -23.37 8.04 -22.30
CA ASN A 343 -24.50 7.39 -22.92
C ASN A 343 -25.26 6.51 -21.92
N THR A 344 -26.10 7.13 -21.10
CA THR A 344 -27.19 6.42 -20.46
C THR A 344 -28.52 7.06 -20.81
N LYS A 345 -29.33 6.30 -21.56
CA LYS A 345 -30.80 6.39 -21.65
C LYS A 345 -31.51 6.24 -20.29
N TYR A 346 -30.79 6.42 -19.19
CA TYR A 346 -31.28 6.43 -17.82
C TYR A 346 -30.86 7.77 -17.23
N ALA A 347 -31.65 8.79 -17.56
CA ALA A 347 -31.72 9.98 -16.75
C ALA A 347 -31.92 9.55 -15.29
N CYS A 348 -31.15 10.18 -14.40
CA CYS A 348 -31.31 10.18 -12.95
C CYS A 348 -32.70 9.71 -12.50
N PRO A 349 -32.85 8.57 -11.80
CA PRO A 349 -34.06 8.34 -11.04
C PRO A 349 -34.15 9.50 -10.04
N GLN A 350 -35.23 10.26 -10.13
CA GLN A 350 -35.67 11.16 -9.06
C GLN A 350 -35.54 10.41 -7.71
N PRO A 351 -35.21 11.09 -6.60
CA PRO A 351 -34.99 10.45 -5.32
C PRO A 351 -36.32 9.99 -4.71
N GLU A 352 -36.87 8.91 -5.22
CA GLU A 352 -37.92 8.15 -4.55
C GLU A 352 -37.33 6.79 -4.17
N TYR A 353 -37.16 6.64 -2.85
CA TYR A 353 -36.67 5.46 -2.14
C TYR A 353 -35.16 5.19 -2.22
N LEU A 354 -34.39 6.04 -1.53
CA LEU A 354 -33.20 5.58 -0.80
C LEU A 354 -33.64 4.46 0.16
N LEU A 355 -33.49 3.21 -0.28
CA LEU A 355 -33.42 2.08 0.64
C LEU A 355 -32.19 2.33 1.51
N THR A 356 -32.44 2.75 2.75
CA THR A 356 -31.42 2.80 3.79
C THR A 356 -30.79 1.41 3.94
N PRO A 357 -29.49 1.30 4.28
CA PRO A 357 -28.81 0.02 4.52
C PRO A 357 -29.40 -0.84 5.67
N ALA A 358 -30.52 -0.44 6.27
CA ALA A 358 -31.16 -1.13 7.38
C ALA A 358 -32.04 -2.33 6.98
N HIS A 359 -32.28 -2.58 5.68
CA HIS A 359 -33.26 -3.61 5.24
C HIS A 359 -32.68 -4.84 4.55
N LEU A 360 -31.36 -4.97 4.42
CA LEU A 360 -30.72 -6.15 3.82
C LEU A 360 -30.18 -7.18 4.82
N TYR A 361 -30.50 -7.02 6.12
CA TYR A 361 -30.21 -8.04 7.13
C TYR A 361 -31.37 -8.18 8.12
N ASN A 362 -32.44 -8.83 7.66
CA ASN A 362 -33.45 -9.38 8.55
C ASN A 362 -34.05 -10.65 7.93
N SER A 363 -33.24 -11.71 7.88
CA SER A 363 -33.79 -13.07 7.97
C SER A 363 -32.73 -14.04 8.51
N LYS A 364 -32.95 -14.48 9.75
CA LYS A 364 -32.46 -15.75 10.33
C LYS A 364 -30.95 -16.00 10.34
N ALA A 365 -30.25 -15.39 11.29
CA ALA A 365 -28.99 -15.94 11.85
C ALA A 365 -28.72 -15.42 13.27
N ALA A 366 -29.76 -15.21 14.07
CA ALA A 366 -29.66 -14.77 15.45
C ALA A 366 -30.41 -15.75 16.35
N GLU A 367 -29.97 -17.01 16.37
CA GLU A 367 -30.30 -17.97 17.41
C GLU A 367 -29.37 -19.19 17.22
N GLN A 368 -28.71 -19.59 18.30
CA GLN A 368 -27.75 -20.70 18.44
C GLN A 368 -26.26 -20.34 18.24
N GLU A 369 -25.61 -19.89 19.32
CA GLU A 369 -24.45 -20.57 19.92
C GLU A 369 -23.97 -19.80 21.18
N PRO A 370 -24.18 -20.32 22.41
CA PRO A 370 -23.73 -19.67 23.63
C PRO A 370 -22.22 -19.75 23.91
N ASP A 371 -21.44 -20.42 23.06
CA ASP A 371 -20.08 -20.89 23.41
C ASP A 371 -18.92 -20.01 22.91
N VAL A 372 -19.21 -18.96 22.13
CA VAL A 372 -18.18 -18.03 21.62
C VAL A 372 -17.88 -16.88 22.59
N ARG A 373 -18.87 -16.45 23.39
CA ARG A 373 -18.67 -15.37 24.37
C ARG A 373 -17.73 -15.74 25.51
N ARG A 374 -17.70 -17.00 25.91
CA ARG A 374 -16.85 -17.46 27.03
C ARG A 374 -15.39 -17.72 26.61
N ARG A 375 -15.09 -17.82 25.31
CA ARG A 375 -13.72 -18.00 24.80
C ARG A 375 -12.99 -16.71 24.43
N LEU A 376 -13.69 -15.57 24.43
CA LEU A 376 -13.11 -14.25 24.15
C LEU A 376 -12.77 -13.44 25.43
N GLU A 377 -13.08 -13.96 26.62
CA GLU A 377 -12.85 -13.29 27.90
C GLU A 377 -11.52 -13.70 28.59
N GLU A 378 -10.77 -14.67 28.05
CA GLU A 378 -9.53 -15.16 28.70
C GLU A 378 -8.20 -14.84 27.97
N GLU A 379 -8.21 -14.21 26.79
CA GLU A 379 -6.97 -13.84 26.09
C GLU A 379 -7.05 -12.41 25.52
N GLY A 380 -6.45 -11.44 26.19
CA GLY A 380 -6.39 -10.06 25.68
C GLY A 380 -6.02 -8.96 26.68
N GLY A 381 -4.97 -9.12 27.47
CA GLY A 381 -4.39 -8.05 28.28
C GLY A 381 -3.47 -7.16 27.45
N GLU A 382 -4.03 -6.14 26.78
CA GLU A 382 -3.47 -4.80 26.45
C GLU A 382 -4.16 -4.09 25.27
N GLN A 383 -5.16 -4.70 24.61
CA GLN A 383 -5.90 -4.04 23.51
C GLN A 383 -7.27 -3.43 23.88
N GLN A 384 -7.66 -3.42 25.17
CA GLN A 384 -8.99 -2.94 25.59
C GLN A 384 -9.09 -1.44 25.92
N ALA A 385 -8.02 -0.64 25.77
CA ALA A 385 -8.07 0.78 26.12
C ALA A 385 -8.62 1.70 25.01
N GLU A 386 -8.61 1.31 23.73
CA GLU A 386 -9.03 2.18 22.62
C GLU A 386 -10.48 1.99 22.15
N LEU A 387 -11.18 0.93 22.57
CA LEU A 387 -12.54 0.63 22.09
C LEU A 387 -13.68 1.38 22.82
N LYS A 388 -13.39 2.24 23.79
CA LYS A 388 -14.44 2.94 24.57
C LYS A 388 -14.98 4.24 23.96
N ASN A 389 -14.44 4.73 22.82
CA ASN A 389 -14.85 6.02 22.26
C ASN A 389 -15.62 6.00 20.92
N TYR A 390 -15.88 4.84 20.30
CA TYR A 390 -16.52 4.79 18.98
C TYR A 390 -18.06 4.68 19.05
N ARG A 391 -18.74 5.76 19.49
CA ARG A 391 -20.22 5.87 19.44
C ARG A 391 -20.76 6.68 18.26
N THR A 392 -19.92 7.30 17.44
CA THR A 392 -20.31 8.10 16.28
C THR A 392 -20.51 7.22 15.02
N ARG A 393 -21.26 7.72 14.03
CA ARG A 393 -21.47 7.04 12.72
C ARG A 393 -20.14 6.86 11.97
N GLU A 394 -19.22 7.80 12.14
CA GLU A 394 -17.85 7.82 11.64
C GLU A 394 -17.03 6.68 12.26
N GLY A 395 -17.09 6.53 13.59
CA GLY A 395 -16.42 5.44 14.30
C GLY A 395 -16.88 4.02 13.94
N ARG A 396 -18.14 3.85 13.50
CA ARG A 396 -18.62 2.53 13.00
C ARG A 396 -18.09 2.21 11.60
N LYS A 397 -17.88 3.21 10.75
CA LYS A 397 -17.28 3.01 9.42
C LYS A 397 -15.80 2.69 9.54
N GLU A 398 -15.07 3.44 10.36
CA GLU A 398 -13.65 3.17 10.67
C GLU A 398 -13.48 1.74 11.20
N ALA A 399 -14.33 1.32 12.16
CA ALA A 399 -14.32 -0.06 12.63
C ALA A 399 -14.60 -1.07 11.50
N SER A 400 -15.60 -0.84 10.64
CA SER A 400 -15.93 -1.75 9.53
C SER A 400 -14.78 -1.89 8.52
N VAL A 401 -14.15 -0.78 8.12
CA VAL A 401 -13.00 -0.76 7.21
C VAL A 401 -11.82 -1.53 7.80
N VAL A 402 -11.52 -1.29 9.08
CA VAL A 402 -10.47 -1.98 9.82
C VAL A 402 -10.76 -3.47 9.94
N PHE A 403 -11.97 -3.85 10.36
CA PHE A 403 -12.35 -5.26 10.52
C PHE A 403 -12.39 -6.02 9.20
N CYS A 404 -12.86 -5.41 8.11
CA CYS A 404 -12.85 -6.05 6.80
C CYS A 404 -11.41 -6.25 6.31
N SER A 405 -10.57 -5.22 6.42
CA SER A 405 -9.17 -5.28 5.98
C SER A 405 -8.33 -6.29 6.77
N LEU A 406 -8.55 -6.40 8.08
CA LEU A 406 -7.83 -7.36 8.94
C LEU A 406 -8.30 -8.82 8.76
N ARG A 407 -9.57 -9.06 8.41
CA ARG A 407 -10.10 -10.43 8.21
C ARG A 407 -9.47 -11.16 7.02
N PHE A 408 -8.90 -10.43 6.07
CA PHE A 408 -8.35 -10.99 4.84
C PHE A 408 -6.84 -10.79 4.71
N LEU A 409 -6.15 -10.42 5.79
CA LEU A 409 -4.69 -10.57 5.85
C LEU A 409 -4.36 -12.07 5.90
N PRO A 410 -3.37 -12.57 5.13
CA PRO A 410 -2.88 -13.92 5.33
C PRO A 410 -2.40 -14.02 6.78
N LEU A 411 -3.05 -14.88 7.58
CA LEU A 411 -2.63 -15.25 8.92
C LEU A 411 -1.26 -15.93 8.81
N GLY A 412 -0.20 -15.13 8.78
CA GLY A 412 1.17 -15.61 8.90
C GLY A 412 1.34 -16.20 10.28
N GLY A 413 1.42 -17.52 10.35
CA GLY A 413 1.64 -18.26 11.58
C GLY A 413 2.93 -17.84 12.28
N ALA A 414 2.78 -17.29 13.48
CA ALA A 414 3.81 -17.28 14.51
C ALA A 414 3.14 -17.72 15.81
N VAL A 415 2.91 -19.03 15.92
CA VAL A 415 2.70 -19.68 17.21
C VAL A 415 4.08 -19.75 17.86
N TYR A 416 4.37 -18.88 18.82
CA TYR A 416 5.43 -19.11 19.79
C TYR A 416 4.81 -19.33 21.15
N THR A 417 4.82 -20.61 21.55
CA THR A 417 4.69 -21.07 22.92
C THR A 417 5.84 -20.50 23.77
N ALA A 418 5.51 -19.79 24.85
CA ALA A 418 6.45 -19.55 25.95
C ALA A 418 5.86 -20.14 27.23
N ALA A 419 6.66 -21.03 27.82
CA ALA A 419 6.29 -22.00 28.83
C ALA A 419 6.07 -21.39 30.22
N LYS A 420 5.22 -22.07 30.99
CA LYS A 420 5.10 -21.96 32.45
C LYS A 420 6.48 -22.09 33.12
N ALA A 421 6.86 -21.10 33.93
CA ALA A 421 7.79 -21.28 35.02
C ALA A 421 7.03 -21.08 36.34
N SER A 422 6.62 -22.19 36.93
CA SER A 422 6.20 -22.25 38.33
C SER A 422 7.36 -22.74 39.17
N ALA A 423 7.75 -21.97 40.20
CA ALA A 423 8.01 -22.41 41.58
C ALA A 423 9.08 -21.56 42.28
N TRP A 424 8.94 -21.48 43.61
CA TRP A 424 9.78 -20.87 44.65
C TRP A 424 9.50 -19.37 44.87
N GLY A 425 8.96 -18.89 45.99
CA GLY A 425 8.53 -19.47 47.26
C GLY A 425 8.15 -18.31 48.20
N SER A 426 7.03 -18.41 48.93
CA SER A 426 6.73 -17.52 50.06
C SER A 426 7.71 -17.77 51.21
N PRO A 427 8.06 -16.75 52.02
CA PRO A 427 7.27 -16.46 53.24
C PRO A 427 7.10 -14.93 53.44
N GLY A 428 5.99 -14.43 53.96
CA GLY A 428 5.52 -14.67 55.34
C GLY A 428 5.58 -13.34 56.07
N GLY A 429 4.46 -12.62 56.05
CA GLY A 429 4.29 -11.38 56.81
C GLY A 429 4.03 -11.66 58.29
N MET A 430 4.81 -11.03 59.15
CA MET A 430 4.48 -10.73 60.53
C MET A 430 5.34 -9.54 60.95
N GLU A 431 4.71 -8.42 61.26
CA GLU A 431 5.28 -7.43 62.19
C GLU A 431 4.28 -7.21 63.34
N PRO A 432 4.76 -6.97 64.57
CA PRO A 432 3.94 -7.06 65.77
C PRO A 432 3.42 -5.71 66.27
N ARG A 433 2.23 -5.80 66.89
CA ARG A 433 1.48 -4.86 67.76
C ARG A 433 0.62 -3.80 67.10
#